data_AF-Q5P711-F1
#
_entry.id   AF-Q5P711-F1
#
_cell.length_a   1.000
_cell.length_b   1.000
_cell.length_c   1.000
_cell.angle_alpha   90.00
_cell.angle_beta   90.00
_cell.angle_gamma   90.00
#
_symmetry.space_group_name_H-M   'P 1'
#
loop_
_entity.id
_entity.type
_entity.pdbx_description
1 polymer ?
#
loop_
_entity_poly.entity_id
_entity_poly.type
_entity_poly.pdbx_seq_one_letter_code
_entity_poly.pdbx_strand_id
1 'polypeptide(L)'
;MNIKLRGPEAVHQFCDVVSDSCTANLTLLRAVDGVVDWLTTLSDEAQTAAAKAERFADLICKAEPQDEIDPDDITADTIHNAENAIERLIEQFRIRRQSGVKDRELGGEHEACVLSAYDETIEAFQHLHSAMTALRWAIMEHDADLSPVSGPFSSVEQMLSLLKAG
;
A
#
# COMPACT_ATOMS: atom_id res chain seq x y z
N MET A 1 46.28 -7.83 -5.57
CA MET A 1 46.57 -7.52 -6.99
C MET A 1 47.82 -6.65 -7.02
N ASN A 2 48.91 -7.14 -7.61
CA ASN A 2 50.24 -6.52 -7.51
C ASN A 2 50.48 -5.68 -8.76
N ILE A 3 50.17 -4.37 -8.70
CA ILE A 3 50.26 -3.49 -9.86
C ILE A 3 51.73 -3.07 -10.02
N LYS A 4 52.45 -3.69 -10.96
CA LYS A 4 53.77 -3.20 -11.41
C LYS A 4 53.55 -1.97 -12.30
N LEU A 5 53.56 -0.79 -11.70
CA LEU A 5 53.45 0.48 -12.41
C LEU A 5 54.78 0.79 -13.12
N ARG A 6 54.79 0.80 -14.46
CA ARG A 6 55.87 1.39 -15.28
C ARG A 6 55.24 2.31 -16.32
N GLY A 7 55.46 3.62 -16.20
CA GLY A 7 55.19 4.61 -17.25
C GLY A 7 53.82 5.32 -17.21
N PRO A 8 53.57 6.25 -18.16
CA PRO A 8 52.30 7.02 -18.29
C PRO A 8 51.06 6.14 -18.47
N GLU A 9 51.22 4.91 -18.93
CA GLU A 9 50.17 3.90 -19.08
C GLU A 9 49.50 3.52 -17.75
N ALA A 10 50.28 3.50 -16.65
CA ALA A 10 49.78 3.26 -15.30
C ALA A 10 48.91 4.42 -14.76
N VAL A 11 49.21 5.65 -15.19
CA VAL A 11 48.41 6.83 -14.84
C VAL A 11 47.11 6.85 -15.63
N HIS A 12 47.16 6.53 -16.93
CA HIS A 12 45.95 6.37 -17.74
C HIS A 12 45.03 5.28 -17.20
N GLN A 13 45.57 4.10 -16.89
CA GLN A 13 44.79 3.00 -16.32
C GLN A 13 44.15 3.37 -14.97
N PHE A 14 44.83 4.15 -14.14
CA PHE A 14 44.25 4.68 -12.90
C PHE A 14 43.13 5.69 -13.17
N CYS A 15 43.34 6.63 -14.11
CA CYS A 15 42.31 7.58 -14.52
C CYS A 15 41.06 6.89 -15.06
N ASP A 16 41.21 5.83 -15.85
CA ASP A 16 40.11 5.03 -16.37
C ASP A 16 39.33 4.36 -15.24
N VAL A 17 40.02 3.72 -14.28
CA VAL A 17 39.39 3.09 -13.11
C VAL A 17 38.61 4.11 -12.26
N VAL A 18 39.16 5.30 -12.07
CA VAL A 18 38.48 6.39 -11.34
C VAL A 18 37.27 6.88 -12.12
N SER A 19 37.40 7.10 -13.43
CA SER A 19 36.30 7.53 -14.30
C SER A 19 35.15 6.53 -14.33
N ASP A 20 35.46 5.23 -14.44
CA ASP A 20 34.49 4.15 -14.42
C ASP A 20 33.77 4.07 -13.06
N SER A 21 34.53 4.19 -11.97
CA SER A 21 33.96 4.24 -10.61
C SER A 21 33.03 5.43 -10.40
N CYS A 22 33.41 6.62 -10.90
CA CYS A 22 32.55 7.81 -10.83
C CYS A 22 31.26 7.62 -11.63
N THR A 23 31.33 7.02 -12.82
CA THR A 23 30.16 6.77 -13.68
C THR A 23 29.20 5.77 -13.04
N ALA A 24 29.73 4.68 -12.47
CA ALA A 24 28.94 3.69 -11.75
C ALA A 24 28.22 4.32 -10.54
N ASN A 25 28.93 5.13 -9.76
CA ASN A 25 28.36 5.80 -8.59
C ASN A 25 27.24 6.80 -8.97
N LEU A 26 27.43 7.60 -10.03
CA LEU A 26 26.37 8.47 -10.55
C LEU A 26 25.16 7.70 -11.08
N THR A 27 25.37 6.50 -11.62
CA THR A 27 24.27 5.64 -12.09
C THR A 27 23.47 5.08 -10.93
N LEU A 28 24.16 4.63 -9.87
CA LEU A 28 23.52 4.18 -8.63
C LEU A 28 22.74 5.32 -7.96
N LEU A 29 23.33 6.50 -7.83
CA LEU A 29 22.65 7.69 -7.29
C LEU A 29 21.35 8.00 -8.02
N ARG A 30 21.36 8.03 -9.36
CA ARG A 30 20.14 8.25 -10.15
C ARG A 30 19.09 7.16 -9.97
N ALA A 31 19.53 5.91 -9.81
CA ALA A 31 18.61 4.80 -9.57
C ALA A 31 17.96 4.90 -8.18
N VAL A 32 18.75 5.26 -7.17
CA VAL A 32 18.28 5.54 -5.80
C VAL A 32 17.26 6.68 -5.82
N ASP A 33 17.61 7.83 -6.39
CA ASP A 33 16.72 8.99 -6.49
C ASP A 33 15.41 8.62 -7.20
N GLY A 34 15.49 7.89 -8.32
CA GLY A 34 14.30 7.47 -9.07
C GLY A 34 13.39 6.51 -8.29
N VAL A 35 13.95 5.63 -7.45
CA VAL A 35 13.15 4.74 -6.59
C VAL A 35 12.51 5.52 -5.46
N VAL A 36 13.27 6.42 -4.80
CA VAL A 36 12.77 7.25 -3.70
C VAL A 36 11.64 8.15 -4.19
N ASP A 37 11.85 8.88 -5.30
CA ASP A 37 10.82 9.77 -5.89
C ASP A 37 9.53 9.02 -6.23
N TRP A 38 9.67 7.82 -6.80
CA TRP A 38 8.52 6.97 -7.12
C TRP A 38 7.77 6.50 -5.87
N LEU A 39 8.50 6.05 -4.84
CA LEU A 39 7.91 5.62 -3.57
C LEU A 39 7.23 6.77 -2.83
N THR A 40 7.84 7.96 -2.82
CA THR A 40 7.23 9.17 -2.26
C THR A 40 5.94 9.52 -2.99
N THR A 41 5.93 9.50 -4.32
CA THR A 41 4.72 9.76 -5.12
C THR A 41 3.60 8.77 -4.77
N LEU A 42 3.92 7.48 -4.68
CA LEU A 42 2.94 6.45 -4.31
C LEU A 42 2.42 6.62 -2.89
N SER A 43 3.27 7.02 -1.95
CA SER A 43 2.89 7.28 -0.57
C SER A 43 1.89 8.44 -0.48
N ASP A 44 2.15 9.53 -1.19
CA ASP A 44 1.26 10.70 -1.25
C ASP A 44 -0.11 10.36 -1.86
N GLU A 45 -0.11 9.56 -2.93
CA GLU A 45 -1.34 9.06 -3.55
C GLU A 45 -2.14 8.18 -2.58
N ALA A 46 -1.47 7.26 -1.88
CA ALA A 46 -2.10 6.39 -0.90
C ALA A 46 -2.70 7.17 0.27
N GLN A 47 -1.98 8.14 0.82
CA GLN A 47 -2.49 9.02 1.88
C GLN A 47 -3.69 9.85 1.41
N THR A 48 -3.64 10.38 0.19
CA THR A 48 -4.75 11.13 -0.40
C THR A 48 -5.99 10.25 -0.58
N ALA A 49 -5.81 9.01 -1.02
CA ALA A 49 -6.89 8.04 -1.14
C ALA A 49 -7.45 7.64 0.23
N ALA A 50 -6.60 7.44 1.24
CA ALA A 50 -7.00 7.10 2.60
C ALA A 50 -7.88 8.20 3.19
N ALA A 51 -7.45 9.46 3.10
CA ALA A 51 -8.22 10.61 3.60
C ALA A 51 -9.60 10.74 2.92
N LYS A 52 -9.71 10.39 1.64
CA LYS A 52 -11.00 10.35 0.94
C LYS A 52 -11.88 9.22 1.46
N ALA A 53 -11.33 8.02 1.62
CA ALA A 53 -12.07 6.86 2.11
C ALA A 53 -12.60 7.10 3.54
N GLU A 54 -11.77 7.65 4.42
CA GLU A 54 -12.17 8.06 5.78
C GLU A 54 -13.28 9.09 5.76
N ARG A 55 -13.16 10.11 4.89
CA ARG A 55 -14.21 11.13 4.75
C ARG A 55 -15.53 10.53 4.29
N PHE A 56 -15.50 9.59 3.34
CA PHE A 56 -16.73 8.91 2.90
C PHE A 56 -17.31 8.05 4.01
N ALA A 57 -16.48 7.29 4.74
CA ALA A 57 -16.93 6.49 5.87
C ALA A 57 -17.62 7.36 6.94
N ASP A 58 -17.01 8.49 7.30
CA ASP A 58 -17.58 9.44 8.27
C ASP A 58 -18.91 10.06 7.79
N LEU A 59 -19.03 10.35 6.48
CA LEU A 59 -20.29 10.84 5.91
C LEU A 59 -21.40 9.79 5.96
N ILE A 60 -21.09 8.53 5.65
CA ILE A 60 -22.05 7.42 5.70
C ILE A 60 -22.50 7.16 7.13
N CYS A 61 -21.56 7.08 8.08
CA CYS A 61 -21.89 6.87 9.50
C CYS A 61 -22.76 7.99 10.11
N LYS A 62 -22.75 9.19 9.51
CA LYS A 62 -23.56 10.34 9.95
C LYS A 62 -24.86 10.50 9.18
N ALA A 63 -25.03 9.79 8.07
CA ALA A 63 -26.26 9.83 7.30
C ALA A 63 -27.36 9.07 8.05
N GLU A 64 -28.57 9.60 8.03
CA GLU A 64 -29.74 8.82 8.46
C GLU A 64 -30.06 7.81 7.35
N PRO A 65 -30.20 6.51 7.66
CA PRO A 65 -30.51 5.50 6.65
C PRO A 65 -31.89 5.75 6.07
N GLN A 66 -31.93 6.05 4.77
CA GLN A 66 -33.17 6.25 4.00
C GLN A 66 -33.31 5.25 2.86
N ASP A 67 -32.21 5.00 2.15
CA ASP A 67 -32.10 4.08 1.02
C ASP A 67 -30.79 3.29 1.13
N GLU A 68 -30.78 2.04 0.66
CA GLU A 68 -29.56 1.22 0.62
C GLU A 68 -28.51 1.88 -0.29
N ILE A 69 -27.26 1.91 0.17
CA ILE A 69 -26.10 2.44 -0.54
C ILE A 69 -25.59 1.41 -1.56
N ASP A 70 -25.61 0.13 -1.20
CA ASP A 70 -25.08 -0.98 -1.99
C ASP A 70 -26.06 -2.17 -2.08
N PRO A 71 -27.23 -1.98 -2.72
CA PRO A 71 -28.30 -2.99 -2.76
C PRO A 71 -27.94 -4.29 -3.50
N ASP A 72 -26.85 -4.30 -4.27
CA ASP A 72 -26.39 -5.46 -5.04
C ASP A 72 -25.05 -6.04 -4.53
N ASP A 73 -24.56 -5.56 -3.38
CA ASP A 73 -23.27 -5.91 -2.75
C ASP A 73 -22.02 -5.67 -3.64
N ILE A 74 -22.16 -5.03 -4.81
CA ILE A 74 -21.06 -4.88 -5.77
C ILE A 74 -20.01 -3.89 -5.24
N THR A 75 -20.43 -2.84 -4.53
CA THR A 75 -19.53 -1.81 -4.02
C THR A 75 -18.66 -2.37 -2.89
N ALA A 76 -19.28 -3.08 -1.94
CA ALA A 76 -18.60 -3.74 -0.84
C ALA A 76 -17.62 -4.80 -1.35
N ASP A 77 -18.01 -5.62 -2.33
CA ASP A 77 -17.12 -6.59 -2.98
C ASP A 77 -15.96 -5.92 -3.72
N THR A 78 -16.23 -4.81 -4.41
CA THR A 78 -15.20 -4.04 -5.12
C THR A 78 -14.19 -3.46 -4.14
N ILE A 79 -14.64 -2.91 -3.01
CA ILE A 79 -13.76 -2.40 -1.96
C ILE A 79 -12.94 -3.55 -1.36
N HIS A 80 -13.57 -4.69 -1.08
CA HIS A 80 -12.86 -5.85 -0.54
C HIS A 80 -11.77 -6.37 -1.50
N ASN A 81 -12.05 -6.37 -2.81
CA ASN A 81 -11.04 -6.71 -3.82
C ASN A 81 -9.88 -5.70 -3.84
N ALA A 82 -10.16 -4.41 -3.63
CA ALA A 82 -9.14 -3.38 -3.50
C ALA A 82 -8.28 -3.58 -2.23
N GLU A 83 -8.89 -3.90 -1.09
CA GLU A 83 -8.19 -4.26 0.16
C GLU A 83 -7.18 -5.39 -0.08
N ASN A 84 -7.62 -6.48 -0.72
CA ASN A 84 -6.78 -7.63 -1.05
C ASN A 84 -5.63 -7.25 -2.00
N ALA A 85 -5.86 -6.32 -2.94
CA ALA A 85 -4.81 -5.82 -3.84
C ALA A 85 -3.78 -4.98 -3.09
N ILE A 86 -4.24 -4.12 -2.17
CA ILE A 86 -3.37 -3.31 -1.31
C ILE A 86 -2.50 -4.20 -0.42
N GLU A 87 -3.06 -5.24 0.18
CA GLU A 87 -2.29 -6.19 1.02
C GLU A 87 -1.17 -6.87 0.23
N ARG A 88 -1.46 -7.29 -1.02
CA ARG A 88 -0.44 -7.86 -1.92
C ARG A 88 0.65 -6.87 -2.27
N LEU A 89 0.32 -5.59 -2.46
CA LEU A 89 1.31 -4.54 -2.72
C LEU A 89 2.21 -4.30 -1.51
N ILE A 90 1.64 -4.23 -0.31
CA ILE A 90 2.40 -4.12 0.95
C ILE A 90 3.43 -5.26 1.05
N GLU A 91 3.03 -6.49 0.75
CA GLU A 91 3.95 -7.62 0.80
C GLU A 91 5.06 -7.52 -0.25
N GLN A 92 4.75 -7.05 -1.46
CA GLN A 92 5.78 -6.79 -2.47
C GLN A 92 6.78 -5.71 -2.03
N PHE A 93 6.32 -4.65 -1.37
CA PHE A 93 7.22 -3.62 -0.82
C PHE A 93 8.09 -4.18 0.29
N ARG A 94 7.57 -5.03 1.18
CA ARG A 94 8.36 -5.71 2.22
C ARG A 94 9.45 -6.59 1.62
N ILE A 95 9.13 -7.37 0.58
CA ILE A 95 10.10 -8.21 -0.12
C ILE A 95 11.20 -7.34 -0.74
N ARG A 96 10.85 -6.25 -1.43
CA ARG A 96 11.81 -5.34 -2.06
C ARG A 96 12.69 -4.62 -1.05
N ARG A 97 12.10 -4.14 0.05
CA ARG A 97 12.83 -3.59 1.20
C ARG A 97 13.85 -4.59 1.74
N GLN A 98 13.45 -5.85 1.93
CA GLN A 98 14.34 -6.89 2.44
C GLN A 98 15.48 -7.23 1.46
N SER A 99 15.22 -7.16 0.16
CA SER A 99 16.27 -7.27 -0.86
C SER A 99 17.27 -6.11 -0.77
N GLY A 100 16.80 -4.88 -0.53
CA GLY A 100 17.65 -3.70 -0.34
C GLY A 100 18.64 -3.85 0.83
N VAL A 101 18.19 -4.40 1.96
CA VAL A 101 19.05 -4.69 3.14
C VAL A 101 20.18 -5.68 2.81
N LYS A 102 19.98 -6.55 1.82
CA LYS A 102 20.96 -7.58 1.43
C LYS A 102 21.87 -7.13 0.29
N ASP A 103 21.60 -5.97 -0.29
CA ASP A 103 22.35 -5.45 -1.42
C ASP A 103 23.66 -4.82 -0.93
N ARG A 104 24.77 -5.29 -1.49
CA ARG A 104 26.11 -4.83 -1.10
C ARG A 104 26.52 -3.53 -1.78
N GLU A 105 25.81 -3.13 -2.84
CA GLU A 105 26.08 -1.90 -3.59
C GLU A 105 25.30 -0.71 -2.99
N LEU A 106 24.13 -0.97 -2.38
CA LEU A 106 23.43 -0.03 -1.51
C LEU A 106 24.11 -0.01 -0.14
N GLY A 107 25.21 0.74 -0.02
CA GLY A 107 25.88 0.96 1.25
C GLY A 107 25.62 2.35 1.84
N GLY A 108 25.62 2.43 3.18
CA GLY A 108 25.65 3.71 3.88
C GLY A 108 24.35 4.51 3.77
N GLU A 109 24.44 5.79 3.42
CA GLU A 109 23.28 6.71 3.38
C GLU A 109 22.26 6.33 2.30
N HIS A 110 22.69 5.73 1.19
CA HIS A 110 21.80 5.28 0.11
C HIS A 110 20.88 4.14 0.57
N GLU A 111 21.42 3.21 1.35
CA GLU A 111 20.65 2.13 1.96
C GLU A 111 19.56 2.71 2.87
N ALA A 112 19.95 3.57 3.80
CA ALA A 112 19.03 4.19 4.75
C ALA A 112 17.89 4.96 4.05
N CYS A 113 18.21 5.71 3.00
CA CYS A 113 17.23 6.48 2.24
C CYS A 113 16.20 5.59 1.53
N VAL A 114 16.66 4.55 0.82
CA VAL A 114 15.75 3.62 0.13
C VAL A 114 14.90 2.83 1.12
N LEU A 115 15.49 2.36 2.22
CA LEU A 115 14.75 1.63 3.24
C LEU A 115 13.69 2.49 3.93
N SER A 116 14.01 3.76 4.25
CA SER A 116 13.04 4.71 4.80
C SER A 116 11.88 4.95 3.84
N ALA A 117 12.17 5.16 2.55
CA ALA A 117 11.13 5.38 1.54
C ALA A 117 10.19 4.16 1.41
N TYR A 118 10.73 2.93 1.49
CA TYR A 118 9.90 1.73 1.53
C TYR A 118 9.07 1.64 2.82
N ASP A 119 9.63 1.97 3.98
CA ASP A 119 8.91 1.95 5.26
C ASP A 119 7.74 2.94 5.26
N GLU A 120 7.97 4.17 4.80
CA GLU A 120 6.94 5.21 4.66
C GLU A 120 5.84 4.79 3.68
N THR A 121 6.22 4.16 2.55
CA THR A 121 5.24 3.63 1.58
C THR A 121 4.42 2.49 2.18
N ILE A 122 5.05 1.58 2.92
CA ILE A 122 4.35 0.48 3.58
C ILE A 122 3.33 1.05 4.58
N GLU A 123 3.73 2.03 5.40
CA GLU A 123 2.85 2.68 6.37
C GLU A 123 1.67 3.37 5.68
N ALA A 124 1.91 4.13 4.61
CA ALA A 124 0.86 4.80 3.84
C ALA A 124 -0.17 3.81 3.26
N PHE A 125 0.29 2.68 2.71
CA PHE A 125 -0.62 1.65 2.17
C PHE A 125 -1.34 0.86 3.27
N GLN A 126 -0.72 0.65 4.44
CA GLN A 126 -1.40 0.07 5.60
C GLN A 126 -2.53 0.98 6.11
N HIS A 127 -2.29 2.28 6.13
CA HIS A 127 -3.31 3.27 6.47
C HIS A 127 -4.43 3.27 5.44
N LEU A 128 -4.11 3.28 4.14
CA LEU A 128 -5.10 3.16 3.06
C LEU A 128 -5.94 1.90 3.19
N HIS A 129 -5.33 0.74 3.44
CA HIS A 129 -6.06 -0.51 3.68
C HIS A 129 -7.08 -0.36 4.80
N SER A 130 -6.65 0.18 5.93
CA SER A 130 -7.50 0.38 7.11
C SER A 130 -8.66 1.34 6.82
N ALA A 131 -8.41 2.42 6.08
CA ALA A 131 -9.42 3.37 5.65
C ALA A 131 -10.46 2.74 4.70
N MET A 132 -10.02 1.90 3.76
CA MET A 132 -10.92 1.17 2.86
C MET A 132 -11.78 0.16 3.62
N THR A 133 -11.21 -0.55 4.59
CA THR A 133 -11.98 -1.45 5.48
C THR A 133 -13.03 -0.70 6.27
N ALA A 134 -12.69 0.45 6.84
CA ALA A 134 -13.65 1.29 7.56
C ALA A 134 -14.78 1.77 6.65
N LEU A 135 -14.45 2.19 5.42
CA LEU A 135 -15.45 2.60 4.42
C LEU A 135 -16.41 1.45 4.07
N ARG A 136 -15.88 0.26 3.80
CA ARG A 136 -16.71 -0.91 3.50
C ARG A 136 -17.65 -1.24 4.64
N TRP A 137 -17.15 -1.22 5.87
CA TRP A 137 -17.97 -1.49 7.05
C TRP A 137 -19.05 -0.42 7.24
N ALA A 138 -18.75 0.85 6.99
CA ALA A 138 -19.74 1.92 7.08
C ALA A 138 -20.91 1.69 6.09
N ILE A 139 -20.61 1.25 4.86
CA ILE A 139 -21.63 0.89 3.86
C ILE A 139 -22.47 -0.28 4.35
N MET A 140 -21.82 -1.37 4.76
CA MET A 140 -22.52 -2.59 5.19
C MET A 140 -23.42 -2.35 6.41
N GLU A 141 -22.96 -1.55 7.38
CA GLU A 141 -23.75 -1.21 8.58
C GLU A 141 -24.96 -0.36 8.22
N HIS A 142 -24.76 0.66 7.37
CA HIS A 142 -25.84 1.53 6.91
C HIS A 142 -26.97 0.75 6.22
N ASP A 143 -26.62 -0.23 5.38
CA ASP A 143 -27.59 -1.04 4.65
C ASP A 143 -28.22 -2.12 5.56
N ALA A 144 -27.47 -2.62 6.54
CA ALA A 144 -27.99 -3.52 7.57
C ALA A 144 -29.04 -2.84 8.46
N ASP A 145 -28.90 -1.54 8.75
CA ASP A 145 -29.88 -0.75 9.52
C ASP A 145 -31.23 -0.59 8.78
N LEU A 146 -31.22 -0.69 7.45
CA LEU A 146 -32.43 -0.67 6.62
C LEU A 146 -33.08 -2.04 6.46
N SER A 147 -32.31 -3.11 6.71
CA SER A 147 -32.82 -4.47 6.63
C SER A 147 -33.87 -4.72 7.72
N PRO A 148 -34.98 -5.42 7.41
CA PRO A 148 -36.02 -5.69 8.39
C PRO A 148 -35.46 -6.53 9.54
N VAL A 149 -35.36 -5.90 10.72
CA VAL A 149 -34.94 -6.58 11.95
C VAL A 149 -35.94 -7.69 12.24
N SER A 150 -35.52 -8.95 12.09
CA SER A 150 -36.27 -10.09 12.61
C SER A 150 -36.28 -9.98 14.14
N GLY A 151 -37.32 -9.35 14.69
CA GLY A 151 -37.51 -9.17 16.12
C GLY A 151 -37.60 -10.50 16.87
N PRO A 152 -37.53 -10.50 18.22
CA PRO A 152 -37.56 -11.71 19.01
C PRO A 152 -38.83 -12.52 18.69
N PHE A 153 -38.63 -13.73 18.18
CA PHE A 153 -39.74 -14.65 17.95
C PHE A 153 -40.32 -15.06 19.29
N SER A 154 -41.62 -14.81 19.46
CA SER A 154 -42.36 -15.18 20.67
C SER A 154 -42.70 -16.67 20.71
N SER A 155 -42.52 -17.40 19.59
CA SER A 155 -42.58 -18.85 19.54
C SER A 155 -41.77 -19.43 18.37
N VAL A 156 -41.46 -20.73 18.47
CA VAL A 156 -40.79 -21.49 17.40
C VAL A 156 -41.65 -21.56 16.13
N GLU A 157 -42.99 -21.56 16.24
CA GLU A 157 -43.85 -21.51 15.05
C GLU A 157 -43.74 -20.19 14.29
N GLN A 158 -43.52 -19.07 15.00
CA GLN A 158 -43.37 -17.75 14.40
C GLN A 158 -42.05 -17.60 13.63
N MET A 159 -41.00 -18.31 14.07
CA MET A 159 -39.73 -18.42 13.34
C MET A 159 -39.85 -19.31 12.10
N LEU A 160 -40.56 -20.44 12.22
CA LEU A 160 -40.73 -21.41 11.13
C LEU A 160 -41.64 -20.92 10.00
N SER A 161 -42.57 -19.99 10.28
CA SER A 161 -43.43 -19.42 9.25
C SER A 161 -42.70 -18.46 8.32
N LEU A 162 -41.72 -17.69 8.83
CA LEU A 162 -40.90 -16.77 8.02
C LEU A 162 -39.87 -17.52 7.16
N LEU A 163 -39.30 -18.61 7.68
CA LEU A 163 -38.36 -19.47 6.93
C LEU A 163 -39.00 -20.27 5.78
N LYS A 164 -40.33 -20.42 5.78
CA LYS A 164 -41.07 -21.11 4.70
C LYS A 164 -41.67 -20.14 3.66
N ALA A 165 -41.58 -18.83 3.92
CA ALA A 165 -42.18 -17.79 3.08
C ALA A 165 -41.16 -17.09 2.17
N GLY A 166 -39.85 -17.29 2.40
CA GLY A 166 -38.78 -17.01 1.44
C GLY A 166 -38.45 -18.24 0.60
#